data_AF-M9RKF1-F1
#
_entry.id   AF-M9RKF1-F1
#
_cell.length_a   1.000
_cell.length_b   1.000
_cell.length_c   1.000
_cell.angle_alpha   90.00
_cell.angle_beta   90.00
_cell.angle_gamma   90.00
#
_symmetry.space_group_name_H-M   'P 1'
#
loop_
_entity.id
_entity.type
_entity.pdbx_description
1 polymer ?
#
loop_
_entity_poly.entity_id
_entity_poly.type
_entity_poly.pdbx_seq_one_letter_code
_entity_poly.pdbx_strand_id
1 'polypeptide(L)'
;MPREEMCELVKTEFGWAGCEEVDVMVFLFTPQIDTLIIDKPDASGYVKLDDWDSDEREEVISDIEDYLRASVEEQGERIGQIITFDGWRVYPTLNTAKNYMYYATDITWGGEPVTNVKAVVFDRYGFITFSIMPVDSNMSETQIVTTINDVLDKYEPNLLEGYSSFVSGDKVAAVGAVGVLASLVGVKYGKAAVTGILVALVLFLKKAAFLLLLPLYWVGTWMMRLFRKSE
;
A
#
# COMPACT_ATOMS: atom_id res chain seq x y z
N MET A 1 17.12 -14.37 -2.42
CA MET A 1 16.36 -15.07 -3.46
C MET A 1 16.51 -14.31 -4.77
N PRO A 2 16.70 -14.97 -5.93
CA PRO A 2 16.65 -14.32 -7.25
C PRO A 2 15.33 -13.57 -7.46
N ARG A 3 15.35 -12.47 -8.24
CA ARG A 3 14.16 -11.62 -8.44
C ARG A 3 12.99 -12.37 -9.08
N GLU A 4 13.25 -13.23 -10.05
CA GLU A 4 12.22 -14.00 -10.75
C GLU A 4 11.48 -14.95 -9.79
N GLU A 5 12.22 -15.69 -8.96
CA GLU A 5 11.65 -16.57 -7.93
C GLU A 5 10.82 -15.79 -6.90
N MET A 6 11.32 -14.63 -6.45
CA MET A 6 10.59 -13.76 -5.53
C MET A 6 9.29 -13.24 -6.16
N CYS A 7 9.35 -12.82 -7.43
CA CYS A 7 8.18 -12.36 -8.18
C CYS A 7 7.14 -13.46 -8.43
N GLU A 8 7.59 -14.69 -8.67
CA GLU A 8 6.71 -15.85 -8.78
C GLU A 8 6.02 -16.12 -7.45
N LEU A 9 6.80 -16.20 -6.37
CA LEU A 9 6.30 -16.45 -5.01
C LEU A 9 5.22 -15.46 -4.57
N VAL A 10 5.45 -14.14 -4.73
CA VAL A 10 4.44 -13.16 -4.30
C VAL A 10 3.16 -13.24 -5.12
N LYS A 11 3.21 -13.68 -6.37
CA LYS A 11 2.03 -13.82 -7.22
C LYS A 11 1.27 -15.10 -6.90
N THR A 12 1.97 -16.22 -6.71
CA THR A 12 1.35 -17.53 -6.54
C THR A 12 0.94 -17.79 -5.09
N GLU A 13 1.80 -17.44 -4.13
CA GLU A 13 1.56 -17.72 -2.71
C GLU A 13 0.86 -16.56 -2.01
N PHE A 14 1.25 -15.31 -2.32
CA PHE A 14 0.68 -14.13 -1.65
C PHE A 14 -0.46 -13.48 -2.43
N GLY A 15 -0.73 -13.92 -3.67
CA GLY A 15 -1.82 -13.39 -4.48
C GLY A 15 -1.62 -11.94 -4.96
N TRP A 16 -0.39 -11.40 -4.89
CA TRP A 16 -0.10 -10.03 -5.31
C TRP A 16 -0.19 -9.87 -6.83
N ALA A 17 -0.54 -8.66 -7.30
CA ALA A 17 -0.66 -8.40 -8.74
C ALA A 17 0.72 -8.34 -9.43
N GLY A 18 1.75 -8.01 -8.66
CA GLY A 18 3.08 -7.67 -9.14
C GLY A 18 4.11 -7.65 -8.01
N CYS A 19 5.36 -7.42 -8.39
CA CYS A 19 6.54 -7.41 -7.52
C CYS A 19 7.48 -6.24 -7.85
N GLU A 20 7.02 -5.29 -8.67
CA GLU A 20 7.85 -4.26 -9.30
C GLU A 20 8.50 -3.35 -8.27
N GLU A 21 7.83 -3.11 -7.15
CA GLU A 21 8.30 -2.27 -6.06
C GLU A 21 9.22 -3.02 -5.08
N VAL A 22 9.18 -4.35 -5.04
CA VAL A 22 9.98 -5.12 -4.08
C VAL A 22 11.45 -5.09 -4.49
N ASP A 23 12.30 -4.57 -3.60
CA ASP A 23 13.75 -4.60 -3.77
C ASP A 23 14.36 -5.83 -3.08
N VAL A 24 13.97 -6.05 -1.83
CA VAL A 24 14.50 -7.11 -0.98
C VAL A 24 13.36 -7.86 -0.28
N MET A 25 13.48 -9.18 -0.22
CA MET A 25 12.61 -10.05 0.56
C MET A 25 13.49 -11.04 1.36
N VAL A 26 13.30 -11.06 2.68
CA VAL A 26 14.05 -11.90 3.61
C VAL A 26 13.08 -12.72 4.44
N PHE A 27 13.23 -14.04 4.37
CA PHE A 27 12.53 -14.97 5.25
C PHE A 27 13.34 -15.22 6.52
N LEU A 28 12.63 -15.44 7.62
CA LEU A 28 13.15 -15.69 8.96
C LEU A 28 14.20 -14.64 9.35
N PHE A 29 13.88 -13.37 9.12
CA PHE A 29 14.80 -12.24 9.35
C PHE A 29 15.28 -12.20 10.80
N THR A 30 14.36 -12.44 11.74
CA THR A 30 14.65 -12.70 13.15
C THR A 30 13.74 -13.82 13.66
N PRO A 31 13.96 -14.38 14.87
CA PRO A 31 13.04 -15.37 15.44
C PRO A 31 11.60 -14.87 15.63
N GLN A 32 11.37 -13.55 15.59
CA GLN A 32 10.05 -12.93 15.72
C GLN A 32 9.43 -12.52 14.38
N ILE A 33 10.23 -12.46 13.31
CA ILE A 33 9.80 -11.95 12.00
C ILE A 33 9.95 -13.06 10.98
N ASP A 34 8.81 -13.54 10.50
CA ASP A 34 8.74 -14.56 9.48
C ASP A 34 9.21 -14.00 8.14
N THR A 35 8.67 -12.85 7.74
CA THR A 35 9.01 -12.25 6.46
C THR A 35 9.21 -10.74 6.62
N LEU A 36 10.32 -10.25 6.06
CA LEU A 36 10.61 -8.83 5.88
C LEU A 36 10.72 -8.52 4.40
N ILE A 37 9.91 -7.57 3.94
CA ILE A 37 9.96 -7.04 2.57
C ILE A 37 10.34 -5.58 2.65
N ILE A 38 11.30 -5.17 1.82
CA ILE A 38 11.73 -3.80 1.66
C ILE A 38 11.50 -3.42 0.21
N ASP A 39 10.70 -2.38 0.01
CA ASP A 39 10.44 -1.83 -1.31
C ASP A 39 11.58 -0.90 -1.74
N LYS A 40 11.68 -0.64 -3.05
CA LYS A 40 12.62 0.34 -3.59
C LYS A 40 12.39 1.69 -2.93
N PRO A 41 13.46 2.44 -2.61
CA PRO A 41 13.31 3.79 -2.08
C PRO A 41 12.49 4.67 -3.02
N ASP A 42 11.50 5.36 -2.47
CA ASP A 42 10.84 6.47 -3.16
C ASP A 42 11.74 7.71 -3.05
N ALA A 43 12.08 8.28 -4.20
CA ALA A 43 12.91 9.50 -4.30
C ALA A 43 12.07 10.71 -4.77
N SER A 44 10.79 10.78 -4.37
CA SER A 44 9.88 11.86 -4.77
C SER A 44 10.25 13.21 -4.14
N GLY A 45 11.07 13.22 -3.09
CA GLY A 45 11.58 14.40 -2.40
C GLY A 45 11.30 14.34 -0.90
N TYR A 46 11.81 15.30 -0.15
CA TYR A 46 11.58 15.44 1.29
C TYR A 46 10.09 15.52 1.61
N VAL A 47 9.59 14.55 2.36
CA VAL A 47 8.18 14.48 2.79
C VAL A 47 8.00 15.31 4.05
N LYS A 48 7.09 16.28 4.02
CA LYS A 48 6.72 17.01 5.24
C LYS A 48 5.76 16.18 6.08
N LEU A 49 5.96 16.21 7.40
CA LEU A 49 5.15 15.46 8.36
C LEU A 49 4.07 16.32 9.03
N ASP A 50 3.96 17.59 8.65
CA ASP A 50 3.10 18.59 9.30
C ASP A 50 1.61 18.41 8.99
N ASP A 51 1.27 17.68 7.92
CA ASP A 51 -0.12 17.37 7.55
C ASP A 51 -0.71 16.18 8.34
N TRP A 52 0.07 15.52 9.19
CA TRP A 52 -0.39 14.37 9.97
C TRP A 52 -1.54 14.69 10.93
N ASP A 53 -1.57 15.89 11.48
CA ASP A 53 -2.64 16.35 12.38
C ASP A 53 -3.74 17.13 11.64
N SER A 54 -3.80 17.01 10.31
CA SER A 54 -4.88 17.60 9.52
C SER A 54 -6.20 16.82 9.65
N ASP A 55 -7.30 17.51 9.37
CA ASP A 55 -8.65 16.90 9.38
C ASP A 55 -8.82 15.82 8.29
N GLU A 56 -7.96 15.79 7.27
CA GLU A 56 -7.98 14.81 6.17
C GLU A 56 -7.53 13.40 6.60
N ARG A 57 -6.78 13.28 7.71
CA ARG A 57 -6.17 12.01 8.11
C ARG A 57 -7.20 10.89 8.29
N GLU A 58 -8.28 11.16 9.00
CA GLU A 58 -9.26 10.11 9.33
C GLU A 58 -10.06 9.66 8.09
N GLU A 59 -10.33 10.57 7.13
CA GLU A 59 -10.93 10.21 5.84
C GLU A 59 -9.99 9.28 5.06
N VAL A 60 -8.70 9.61 4.99
CA VAL A 60 -7.70 8.78 4.32
C VAL A 60 -7.57 7.40 4.98
N ILE A 61 -7.61 7.32 6.32
CA ILE A 61 -7.55 6.02 7.01
C ILE A 61 -8.79 5.17 6.71
N SER A 62 -9.97 5.78 6.67
CA SER A 62 -11.21 5.10 6.27
C SER A 62 -11.11 4.54 4.85
N ASP A 63 -10.61 5.34 3.90
CA ASP A 63 -10.43 4.91 2.50
C ASP A 63 -9.40 3.76 2.38
N ILE A 64 -8.36 3.78 3.22
CA ILE A 64 -7.38 2.68 3.31
C ILE A 64 -8.06 1.41 3.82
N GLU A 65 -8.91 1.49 4.84
CA GLU A 65 -9.62 0.33 5.39
C GLU A 65 -10.51 -0.32 4.32
N ASP A 66 -11.29 0.48 3.59
CA ASP A 66 -12.14 0.02 2.50
C ASP A 66 -11.31 -0.64 1.39
N TYR A 67 -10.17 -0.03 1.03
CA TYR A 67 -9.26 -0.61 0.06
C TYR A 67 -8.68 -1.95 0.54
N LEU A 68 -8.21 -2.03 1.79
CA LEU A 68 -7.63 -3.25 2.34
C LEU A 68 -8.64 -4.39 2.33
N ARG A 69 -9.89 -4.12 2.72
CA ARG A 69 -10.99 -5.10 2.69
C ARG A 69 -11.21 -5.67 1.29
N ALA A 70 -11.29 -4.80 0.27
CA ALA A 70 -11.44 -5.23 -1.12
C ALA A 70 -10.18 -5.95 -1.65
N SER A 71 -8.99 -5.48 -1.25
CA SER A 71 -7.72 -6.02 -1.72
C SER A 71 -7.46 -7.43 -1.22
N VAL A 72 -7.76 -7.73 0.05
CA VAL A 72 -7.58 -9.08 0.59
C VAL A 72 -8.59 -10.08 0.00
N GLU A 73 -9.81 -9.63 -0.29
CA GLU A 73 -10.80 -10.44 -1.01
C GLU A 73 -10.29 -10.81 -2.42
N GLU A 74 -9.79 -9.83 -3.19
CA GLU A 74 -9.23 -10.09 -4.52
C GLU A 74 -7.97 -10.99 -4.46
N GLN A 75 -7.11 -10.82 -3.45
CA GLN A 75 -5.97 -11.71 -3.22
C GLN A 75 -6.45 -13.14 -3.01
N GLY A 76 -7.47 -13.33 -2.17
CA GLY A 76 -8.07 -14.64 -1.90
C GLY A 76 -8.64 -15.29 -3.16
N GLU A 77 -9.36 -14.53 -4.00
CA GLU A 77 -9.88 -15.01 -5.29
C GLU A 77 -8.76 -15.53 -6.21
N ARG A 78 -7.61 -14.85 -6.26
CA ARG A 78 -6.49 -15.24 -7.14
C ARG A 78 -5.84 -16.56 -6.73
N ILE A 79 -5.77 -16.84 -5.43
CA ILE A 79 -5.10 -18.03 -4.89
C ILE A 79 -6.08 -19.13 -4.45
N GLY A 80 -7.39 -18.90 -4.60
CA GLY A 80 -8.43 -19.85 -4.21
C GLY A 80 -8.58 -20.03 -2.69
N GLN A 81 -8.33 -18.97 -1.91
CA GLN A 81 -8.50 -18.97 -0.46
C GLN A 81 -9.46 -17.87 0.00
N ILE A 82 -10.08 -18.07 1.17
CA ILE A 82 -10.86 -17.01 1.82
C ILE A 82 -9.90 -16.19 2.66
N ILE A 83 -9.83 -14.89 2.40
CA ILE A 83 -9.07 -13.95 3.19
C ILE A 83 -10.01 -12.81 3.62
N THR A 84 -10.07 -12.53 4.91
CA THR A 84 -10.90 -11.45 5.46
C THR A 84 -10.06 -10.43 6.20
N PHE A 85 -10.42 -9.16 6.06
CA PHE A 85 -9.84 -8.07 6.84
C PHE A 85 -10.58 -7.94 8.17
N ASP A 86 -9.84 -8.07 9.28
CA ASP A 86 -10.41 -8.15 10.62
C ASP A 86 -10.21 -6.85 11.42
N GLY A 87 -9.37 -5.94 10.94
CA GLY A 87 -9.21 -4.60 11.51
C GLY A 87 -7.77 -4.20 11.78
N TRP A 88 -7.62 -3.10 12.51
CA TRP A 88 -6.33 -2.57 12.95
C TRP A 88 -5.83 -3.29 14.20
N ARG A 89 -4.64 -3.90 14.12
CA ARG A 89 -3.86 -4.32 15.29
C ARG A 89 -3.13 -3.13 15.93
N VAL A 90 -2.65 -2.22 15.09
CA VAL A 90 -2.05 -0.93 15.47
C VAL A 90 -2.62 0.09 14.49
N TYR A 91 -3.32 1.09 15.00
CA TYR A 91 -3.86 2.18 14.19
C TYR A 91 -2.72 2.97 13.50
N PRO A 92 -2.93 3.53 12.29
CA PRO A 92 -1.91 4.34 11.64
C PRO A 92 -1.30 5.39 12.55
N THR A 93 0.02 5.32 12.70
CA THR A 93 0.77 6.07 13.70
C THR A 93 2.00 6.70 13.05
N LEU A 94 2.24 7.97 13.35
CA LEU A 94 3.46 8.69 12.99
C LEU A 94 4.31 8.94 14.24
N ASN A 95 5.55 8.49 14.21
CA ASN A 95 6.57 8.83 15.19
C ASN A 95 7.50 9.90 14.61
N THR A 96 7.20 11.16 14.88
CA THR A 96 7.99 12.32 14.40
C THR A 96 9.39 12.38 15.00
N ALA A 97 9.63 11.81 16.19
CA ALA A 97 10.95 11.80 16.79
C ALA A 97 11.92 10.85 16.06
N LYS A 98 11.40 9.74 15.52
CA LYS A 98 12.17 8.76 14.75
C LYS A 98 12.01 8.92 13.23
N ASN A 99 11.07 9.74 12.77
CA ASN A 99 10.68 9.89 11.38
C ASN A 99 10.20 8.57 10.76
N TYR A 100 9.35 7.86 11.51
CA TYR A 100 8.70 6.62 11.07
C TYR A 100 7.19 6.81 11.00
N MET A 101 6.56 6.10 10.07
CA MET A 101 5.11 5.90 10.06
C MET A 101 4.80 4.43 9.89
N TYR A 102 3.80 3.93 10.58
CA TYR A 102 3.44 2.51 10.49
C TYR A 102 1.98 2.26 10.87
N TYR A 103 1.48 1.12 10.44
CA TYR A 103 0.25 0.50 10.93
C TYR A 103 0.42 -1.01 10.95
N ALA A 104 -0.45 -1.68 11.70
CA ALA A 104 -0.58 -3.12 11.68
C ALA A 104 -2.04 -3.51 11.54
N THR A 105 -2.30 -4.55 10.76
CA THR A 105 -3.64 -5.05 10.44
C THR A 105 -3.70 -6.53 10.74
N ASP A 106 -4.86 -6.98 11.20
CA ASP A 106 -5.18 -8.39 11.34
C ASP A 106 -6.07 -8.82 10.18
N ILE A 107 -5.75 -10.00 9.64
CA ILE A 107 -6.54 -10.68 8.64
C ILE A 107 -6.73 -12.15 9.05
N THR A 108 -7.79 -12.77 8.58
CA THR A 108 -7.95 -14.22 8.64
C THR A 108 -7.65 -14.78 7.26
N TRP A 109 -6.58 -15.58 7.15
CA TRP A 109 -6.12 -16.19 5.91
C TRP A 109 -6.38 -17.69 5.95
N GLY A 110 -7.33 -18.18 5.14
CA GLY A 110 -7.66 -19.61 5.10
C GLY A 110 -8.18 -20.17 6.44
N GLY A 111 -8.70 -19.30 7.31
CA GLY A 111 -9.15 -19.66 8.67
C GLY A 111 -8.11 -19.42 9.77
N GLU A 112 -6.88 -19.04 9.42
CA GLU A 112 -5.81 -18.76 10.38
C GLU A 112 -5.59 -17.25 10.55
N PRO A 113 -5.38 -16.73 11.78
CA PRO A 113 -5.09 -15.32 11.98
C PRO A 113 -3.67 -14.98 11.50
N VAL A 114 -3.54 -13.88 10.76
CA VAL A 114 -2.27 -13.34 10.27
C VAL A 114 -2.22 -11.84 10.57
N THR A 115 -1.12 -11.38 11.15
CA THR A 115 -0.85 -9.95 11.34
C THR A 115 0.09 -9.45 10.24
N ASN A 116 -0.31 -8.39 9.56
CA ASN A 116 0.49 -7.70 8.55
C ASN A 116 0.84 -6.30 9.01
N VAL A 117 2.11 -5.92 8.92
CA VAL A 117 2.58 -4.58 9.20
C VAL A 117 3.02 -3.90 7.91
N LYS A 118 2.65 -2.63 7.76
CA LYS A 118 3.28 -1.71 6.82
C LYS A 118 3.94 -0.58 7.58
N ALA A 119 5.16 -0.26 7.23
CA ALA A 119 5.93 0.79 7.85
C ALA A 119 6.74 1.57 6.81
N VAL A 120 7.11 2.79 7.18
CA VAL A 120 7.89 3.71 6.38
C VAL A 120 8.94 4.35 7.27
N VAL A 121 10.17 4.43 6.74
CA VAL A 121 11.19 5.34 7.26
C VAL A 121 11.35 6.50 6.30
N PHE A 122 11.20 7.73 6.80
CA PHE A 122 11.43 8.94 6.04
C PHE A 122 12.90 9.35 6.11
N ASP A 123 13.42 9.82 4.98
CA ASP A 123 14.76 10.38 4.87
C ASP A 123 14.73 11.74 4.17
N ARG A 124 15.91 12.29 3.87
CA ARG A 124 16.03 13.60 3.22
C ARG A 124 15.44 13.64 1.80
N TYR A 125 15.40 12.52 1.10
CA TYR A 125 15.09 12.42 -0.32
C TYR A 125 13.75 11.75 -0.61
N GLY A 126 13.12 11.15 0.40
CA GLY A 126 11.80 10.55 0.31
C GLY A 126 11.60 9.57 1.45
N PHE A 127 11.36 8.31 1.10
CA PHE A 127 11.06 7.28 2.08
C PHE A 127 11.27 5.86 1.58
N ILE A 128 11.38 4.92 2.52
CA ILE A 128 11.51 3.48 2.25
C ILE A 128 10.36 2.77 2.94
N THR A 129 9.63 1.92 2.19
CA THR A 129 8.53 1.12 2.69
C THR A 129 9.00 -0.27 3.11
N PHE A 130 8.49 -0.71 4.24
CA PHE A 130 8.72 -2.02 4.83
C PHE A 130 7.39 -2.75 4.98
N SER A 131 7.35 -4.03 4.62
CA SER A 131 6.29 -4.96 5.02
C SER A 131 6.88 -5.96 6.00
N ILE A 132 6.28 -6.09 7.18
CA ILE A 132 6.79 -6.96 8.25
C ILE A 132 5.68 -7.93 8.62
N MET A 133 5.96 -9.23 8.50
CA MET A 133 5.06 -10.30 8.91
C MET A 133 5.68 -10.98 10.14
N PRO A 134 5.09 -10.81 11.34
CA PRO A 134 5.51 -11.51 12.54
C PRO A 134 5.28 -13.02 12.42
N VAL A 135 6.07 -13.81 13.14
CA VAL A 135 5.86 -15.27 13.23
C VAL A 135 4.61 -15.61 14.04
N ASP A 136 4.33 -14.84 15.11
CA ASP A 136 3.22 -15.09 16.02
C ASP A 136 2.14 -14.02 15.89
N SER A 137 1.01 -14.38 15.27
CA SER A 137 -0.15 -13.50 15.12
C SER A 137 -0.84 -13.16 16.45
N ASN A 138 -0.52 -13.84 17.56
CA ASN A 138 -1.09 -13.56 18.89
C ASN A 138 -0.35 -12.46 19.67
N MET A 139 0.71 -11.88 19.11
CA MET A 139 1.44 -10.79 19.76
C MET A 139 0.51 -9.62 20.09
N SER A 140 0.58 -9.10 21.32
CA SER A 140 -0.14 -7.88 21.69
C SER A 140 0.29 -6.67 20.86
N GLU A 141 -0.56 -5.64 20.81
CA GLU A 141 -0.25 -4.36 20.16
C GLU A 141 1.14 -3.82 20.58
N THR A 142 1.44 -3.80 21.88
CA THR A 142 2.73 -3.34 22.41
C THR A 142 3.91 -4.17 21.89
N GLN A 143 3.74 -5.49 21.78
CA GLN A 143 4.78 -6.38 21.25
C GLN A 143 4.99 -6.12 19.75
N ILE A 144 3.91 -5.94 18.99
CA ILE A 144 3.98 -5.57 17.57
C ILE A 144 4.72 -4.24 17.41
N VAL A 145 4.35 -3.19 18.15
CA VAL A 145 5.03 -1.88 18.11
C VAL A 145 6.52 -2.01 18.48
N THR A 146 6.86 -2.86 19.45
CA THR A 146 8.25 -3.12 19.82
C THR A 146 9.01 -3.76 18.65
N THR A 147 8.45 -4.80 18.04
CA THR A 147 9.05 -5.46 16.87
C THR A 147 9.19 -4.53 15.67
N ILE A 148 8.21 -3.65 15.42
CA ILE A 148 8.31 -2.62 14.39
C ILE A 148 9.52 -1.72 14.66
N ASN A 149 9.64 -1.17 15.87
CA ASN A 149 10.78 -0.33 16.22
C ASN A 149 12.12 -1.07 16.08
N ASP A 150 12.20 -2.33 16.53
CA ASP A 150 13.43 -3.13 16.43
C ASP A 150 13.88 -3.37 14.98
N VAL A 151 12.95 -3.37 14.02
CA VAL A 151 13.26 -3.45 12.59
C VAL A 151 13.70 -2.09 12.05
N LEU A 152 12.88 -1.07 12.26
CA LEU A 152 13.10 0.25 11.66
C LEU A 152 14.32 0.96 12.25
N ASP A 153 14.64 0.75 13.53
CA ASP A 153 15.83 1.31 14.19
C ASP A 153 17.14 0.76 13.61
N LYS A 154 17.10 -0.36 12.88
CA LYS A 154 18.27 -0.90 12.16
C LYS A 154 18.51 -0.22 10.82
N TYR A 155 17.53 0.53 10.31
CA TYR A 155 17.69 1.30 9.09
C TYR A 155 18.44 2.60 9.41
N GLU A 156 19.69 2.67 8.95
CA GLU A 156 20.53 3.86 9.05
C GLU A 156 20.72 4.46 7.65
N PRO A 157 20.15 5.65 7.35
CA PRO A 157 20.48 6.40 6.15
C PRO A 157 21.99 6.68 6.10
N ASN A 158 22.55 6.87 4.90
CA ASN A 158 23.93 7.32 4.82
C ASN A 158 24.11 8.69 5.48
N LEU A 159 25.36 9.02 5.81
CA LEU A 159 25.71 10.31 6.40
C LEU A 159 25.18 11.46 5.51
N LEU A 160 24.46 12.41 6.12
CA LEU A 160 23.80 13.56 5.46
C LEU A 160 22.53 13.25 4.64
N GLU A 161 22.07 12.00 4.65
CA GLU A 161 20.83 11.58 3.97
C GLU A 161 19.66 11.38 4.93
N GLY A 162 19.91 11.36 6.25
CA GLY A 162 18.83 11.26 7.23
C GLY A 162 17.86 12.45 7.18
N TYR A 163 16.63 12.22 7.63
CA TYR A 163 15.53 13.20 7.55
C TYR A 163 15.90 14.59 8.10
N SER A 164 16.60 14.64 9.23
CA SER A 164 17.05 15.90 9.86
C SER A 164 18.14 16.65 9.07
N SER A 165 18.67 16.05 8.00
CA SER A 165 19.72 16.63 7.15
C SER A 165 19.15 17.46 6.00
N PHE A 166 17.83 17.67 5.95
CA PHE A 166 17.18 18.56 4.98
C PHE A 166 17.77 19.97 5.03
N VAL A 167 18.02 20.53 3.84
CA VAL A 167 18.51 21.90 3.67
C VAL A 167 17.69 22.65 2.63
N SER A 168 17.73 23.98 2.72
CA SER A 168 17.11 24.84 1.71
C SER A 168 17.67 24.53 0.32
N GLY A 169 16.78 24.22 -0.62
CA GLY A 169 17.12 23.85 -2.00
C GLY A 169 16.89 22.36 -2.30
N ASP A 170 16.70 21.53 -1.28
CA ASP A 170 16.30 20.14 -1.47
C ASP A 170 14.91 20.06 -2.13
N LYS A 171 14.73 19.02 -2.95
CA LYS A 171 13.43 18.72 -3.55
C LYS A 171 12.46 18.34 -2.43
N VAL A 172 11.31 19.00 -2.38
CA VAL A 172 10.21 18.67 -1.48
C VAL A 172 9.19 17.82 -2.23
N ALA A 173 8.71 16.75 -1.61
CA ALA A 173 7.66 15.91 -2.19
C ALA A 173 6.36 16.71 -2.37
N ALA A 174 5.56 16.31 -3.36
CA ALA A 174 4.26 16.95 -3.62
C ALA A 174 3.21 16.65 -2.53
N VAL A 175 3.43 15.58 -1.76
CA VAL A 175 2.54 15.06 -0.72
C VAL A 175 3.26 15.05 0.63
N GLY A 176 2.51 15.18 1.73
CA GLY A 176 3.02 15.01 3.09
C GLY A 176 2.77 13.59 3.62
N ALA A 177 2.89 13.41 4.94
CA ALA A 177 2.76 12.13 5.61
C ALA A 177 1.40 11.45 5.37
N VAL A 178 0.29 12.21 5.37
CA VAL A 178 -1.04 11.65 5.08
C VAL A 178 -1.12 11.12 3.65
N GLY A 179 -0.52 11.82 2.70
CA GLY A 179 -0.45 11.34 1.32
C GLY A 179 0.45 10.10 1.14
N VAL A 180 1.54 10.02 1.91
CA VAL A 180 2.36 8.80 1.94
C VAL A 180 1.58 7.64 2.56
N LEU A 181 0.79 7.87 3.62
CA LEU A 181 -0.06 6.85 4.22
C LEU A 181 -1.02 6.23 3.20
N ALA A 182 -1.71 7.06 2.42
CA ALA A 182 -2.57 6.60 1.31
C ALA A 182 -1.79 5.77 0.29
N SER A 183 -0.55 6.16 -0.03
CA SER A 183 0.28 5.45 -1.01
C SER A 183 0.69 4.04 -0.56
N LEU A 184 0.68 3.72 0.74
CA LEU A 184 1.09 2.40 1.26
C LEU A 184 0.19 1.25 0.83
N VAL A 185 -1.04 1.56 0.42
CA VAL A 185 -1.96 0.58 -0.17
C VAL A 185 -2.05 0.71 -1.69
N GLY A 186 -1.18 1.49 -2.33
CA GLY A 186 -1.16 1.70 -3.78
C GLY A 186 -2.21 2.71 -4.27
N VAL A 187 -2.83 3.47 -3.37
CA VAL A 187 -3.74 4.57 -3.72
C VAL A 187 -2.89 5.81 -4.08
N LYS A 188 -3.00 6.28 -5.32
CA LYS A 188 -2.31 7.51 -5.74
C LYS A 188 -2.98 8.72 -5.10
N TYR A 189 -2.35 9.26 -4.06
CA TYR A 189 -2.75 10.52 -3.44
C TYR A 189 -2.40 11.71 -4.35
N GLY A 190 -3.36 12.60 -4.57
CA GLY A 190 -3.12 13.84 -5.29
C GLY A 190 -4.00 14.94 -4.73
N LYS A 191 -3.43 16.12 -4.45
CA LYS A 191 -4.20 17.30 -4.01
C LYS A 191 -5.24 17.80 -5.05
N ALA A 192 -5.25 17.23 -6.26
CA ALA A 192 -6.32 17.43 -7.26
C ALA A 192 -7.45 16.37 -7.17
N ALA A 193 -7.27 15.33 -6.35
CA ALA A 193 -8.27 14.33 -5.97
C ALA A 193 -8.96 14.72 -4.65
N VAL A 194 -8.93 16.01 -4.29
CA VAL A 194 -9.70 16.58 -3.18
C VAL A 194 -11.18 16.54 -3.57
N THR A 195 -11.83 15.46 -3.15
CA THR A 195 -13.27 15.14 -3.03
C THR A 195 -13.53 13.74 -3.58
N GLY A 196 -13.32 12.72 -2.73
CA GLY A 196 -13.64 11.33 -3.02
C GLY A 196 -12.52 10.62 -3.77
N ILE A 197 -11.77 9.77 -3.08
CA ILE A 197 -10.76 8.91 -3.69
C ILE A 197 -11.43 8.02 -4.75
N LEU A 198 -11.29 8.43 -6.01
CA LEU A 198 -11.80 7.78 -7.22
C LEU A 198 -11.13 6.43 -7.53
N VAL A 199 -10.41 5.82 -6.60
CA VAL A 199 -9.67 4.56 -6.87
C VAL A 199 -10.61 3.35 -6.85
N ALA A 200 -11.57 3.30 -5.91
CA ALA A 200 -12.60 2.26 -5.91
C ALA A 200 -13.47 2.33 -7.19
N LEU A 201 -13.77 3.55 -7.66
CA LEU A 201 -14.54 3.76 -8.88
C LEU A 201 -13.80 3.33 -10.14
N VAL A 202 -12.47 3.50 -10.25
CA VAL A 202 -11.72 3.05 -11.44
C VAL A 202 -11.67 1.52 -11.54
N LEU A 203 -11.51 0.80 -10.44
CA LEU A 203 -11.54 -0.67 -10.43
C LEU A 203 -12.94 -1.21 -10.76
N PHE A 204 -14.00 -0.56 -10.27
CA PHE A 204 -15.39 -0.93 -10.56
C PHE A 204 -15.83 -0.54 -11.99
N LEU A 205 -15.42 0.64 -12.48
CA LEU A 205 -15.70 1.11 -13.85
C LEU A 205 -15.05 0.24 -14.91
N LYS A 206 -13.89 -0.37 -14.64
CA LYS A 206 -13.27 -1.29 -15.60
C LYS A 206 -14.14 -2.53 -15.87
N LYS A 207 -14.85 -3.03 -14.85
CA LYS A 207 -15.80 -4.16 -14.97
C LYS A 207 -17.17 -3.71 -15.53
N ALA A 208 -17.64 -2.49 -15.21
CA ALA A 208 -18.92 -1.95 -15.69
C ALA A 208 -18.87 -1.33 -17.11
N ALA A 209 -17.70 -0.90 -17.59
CA ALA A 209 -17.54 -0.32 -18.93
C ALA A 209 -17.94 -1.31 -20.02
N PHE A 210 -17.72 -2.61 -19.84
CA PHE A 210 -18.17 -3.63 -20.78
C PHE A 210 -19.70 -3.68 -20.90
N LEU A 211 -20.43 -3.56 -19.79
CA LEU A 211 -21.91 -3.57 -19.78
C LEU A 211 -22.52 -2.29 -20.38
N LEU A 212 -21.85 -1.15 -20.25
CA LEU A 212 -22.30 0.13 -20.82
C LEU A 212 -21.91 0.31 -22.30
N LEU A 213 -20.74 -0.19 -22.71
CA LEU A 213 -20.21 -0.02 -24.06
C LEU A 213 -20.76 -1.06 -25.06
N LEU A 214 -21.17 -2.25 -24.60
CA LEU A 214 -21.78 -3.27 -25.47
C LEU A 214 -23.08 -2.80 -26.15
N PRO A 215 -24.07 -2.21 -25.45
CA PRO A 215 -25.27 -1.67 -26.09
C PRO A 215 -24.94 -0.55 -27.09
N LEU A 216 -24.01 0.34 -26.74
CA LEU A 216 -23.59 1.46 -27.61
C LEU A 216 -22.88 0.98 -28.88
N TYR A 217 -22.03 -0.05 -28.78
CA TYR A 217 -21.40 -0.68 -29.94
C TYR A 217 -22.44 -1.36 -30.85
N TRP A 218 -23.43 -2.04 -30.26
CA TRP A 218 -24.49 -2.70 -31.01
C TRP A 218 -25.43 -1.71 -31.71
N VAL A 219 -25.80 -0.62 -31.04
CA VAL A 219 -26.62 0.47 -31.62
C VAL A 219 -25.85 1.21 -32.71
N GLY A 220 -24.56 1.50 -32.51
CA GLY A 220 -23.72 2.15 -33.51
C GLY A 220 -23.56 1.31 -34.78
N THR A 221 -23.30 0.01 -34.64
CA THR A 221 -23.21 -0.91 -35.77
C THR A 221 -24.56 -1.13 -36.48
N TRP A 222 -25.67 -1.09 -35.75
CA TRP A 222 -27.02 -1.14 -36.32
C TRP A 222 -27.37 0.13 -37.11
N MET A 223 -27.09 1.32 -36.57
CA MET A 223 -27.30 2.59 -37.29
C MET A 223 -26.47 2.66 -38.56
N MET A 224 -25.18 2.30 -38.51
CA MET A 224 -24.33 2.28 -39.72
C MET A 224 -24.85 1.31 -40.80
N ARG A 225 -25.51 0.21 -40.42
CA ARG A 225 -26.13 -0.72 -41.38
C ARG A 225 -27.41 -0.17 -42.02
N LEU A 226 -28.13 0.72 -41.33
CA LEU A 226 -29.31 1.39 -41.89
C LEU A 226 -28.91 2.45 -42.93
N PHE A 227 -27.82 3.19 -42.68
CA PHE A 227 -27.30 4.19 -43.63
C PHE A 227 -26.57 3.59 -44.84
N ARG A 228 -26.13 2.32 -44.76
CA ARG A 228 -25.51 1.61 -45.90
C ARG A 228 -26.54 0.95 -46.85
N LYS A 229 -27.83 1.03 -46.55
CA LYS A 229 -28.92 0.47 -47.36
C LYS A 229 -29.70 1.52 -48.15
N SER A 230 -29.26 2.78 -48.13
CA SER A 230 -29.89 3.89 -48.85
C SER A 230 -29.07 4.42 -50.04
N GLU A 231 -28.16 3.62 -50.59
CA GLU A 231 -27.58 3.79 -51.92
C GLU A 231 -27.96 2.60 -52.80
#